data_AF-A0A6A6BS77-F1
#
_entry.id   AF-A0A6A6BS77-F1
#
_cell.length_a   1.000
_cell.length_b   1.000
_cell.length_c   1.000
_cell.angle_alpha   90.00
_cell.angle_beta   90.00
_cell.angle_gamma   90.00
#
_symmetry.space_group_name_H-M   'P 1'
#
loop_
_entity.id
_entity.type
_entity.pdbx_description
1 polymer ?
#
loop_
_entity_poly.entity_id
_entity_poly.type
_entity_poly.pdbx_seq_one_letter_code
_entity_poly.pdbx_strand_id
1 'polypeptide(L)'
;MDLTSGVAGLVSFTIELAQLTYNYVSGVKDADRASTSVRDALNSLLETLLALESSVTGQFLPNLPSHQSDLLSQSHIDACKQRLLILLERLRAQLKLDGTLKKRHSLSWPFKKQETLQLVSELHDSRDTFQAMLAVDTRSIAIDTNQQINKIKNDQEFEKVLSWLLPKATSSLRFSKRREHCAKTENWIVEEPAVKAWTQSNSGSVLWCYGSPGSGKSVLM
;
A
#
# COMPACT_ATOMS: atom_id res chain seq x y z
N MET A 1 5.00 -10.79 -14.47
CA MET A 1 5.95 -10.48 -13.38
C MET A 1 5.15 -9.81 -12.31
N ASP A 2 5.29 -10.26 -11.07
CA ASP A 2 4.58 -9.64 -9.95
C ASP A 2 5.17 -8.26 -9.67
N LEU A 3 4.32 -7.30 -9.34
CA LEU A 3 4.71 -5.90 -9.12
C LEU A 3 5.87 -5.77 -8.10
N THR A 4 5.80 -6.53 -7.01
CA THR A 4 6.84 -6.68 -5.99
C THR A 4 8.19 -7.05 -6.59
N SER A 5 8.22 -8.09 -7.45
CA SER A 5 9.44 -8.55 -8.11
C SER A 5 10.02 -7.51 -9.08
N GLY A 6 9.16 -6.71 -9.73
CA GLY A 6 9.58 -5.64 -10.62
C GLY A 6 10.27 -4.50 -9.87
N VAL A 7 9.70 -4.06 -8.74
CA VAL A 7 10.26 -3.01 -7.88
C VAL A 7 11.57 -3.48 -7.24
N ALA A 8 11.62 -4.69 -6.68
CA ALA A 8 12.85 -5.27 -6.12
C ALA A 8 13.98 -5.37 -7.16
N GLY A 9 13.61 -5.69 -8.41
CA GLY A 9 14.54 -5.67 -9.54
C GLY A 9 15.11 -4.27 -9.82
N LEU A 10 14.28 -3.23 -9.79
CA LEU A 10 14.72 -1.83 -9.94
C LEU A 10 15.63 -1.39 -8.79
N VAL A 11 15.31 -1.75 -7.55
CA VAL A 11 16.14 -1.47 -6.37
C VAL A 11 17.54 -2.06 -6.57
N SER A 12 17.61 -3.36 -6.89
CA SER A 12 18.88 -4.06 -7.11
C SER A 12 19.71 -3.41 -8.22
N PHE A 13 19.04 -3.04 -9.31
CA PHE A 13 19.69 -2.42 -10.47
C PHE A 13 20.21 -1.00 -10.17
N THR A 14 19.45 -0.23 -9.40
CA THR A 14 19.84 1.12 -8.97
C THR A 14 21.03 1.07 -8.01
N ILE A 15 21.08 0.06 -7.11
CA ILE A 15 22.23 -0.19 -6.23
C ILE A 15 23.49 -0.48 -7.05
N GLU A 16 23.40 -1.38 -8.04
CA GLU A 16 24.55 -1.71 -8.90
C GLU A 16 25.08 -0.47 -9.61
N LEU A 17 24.19 0.35 -10.16
CA LEU A 17 24.55 1.61 -10.81
C LEU A 17 25.16 2.62 -9.84
N ALA A 18 24.61 2.77 -8.65
CA ALA A 18 25.15 3.67 -7.64
C ALA A 18 26.57 3.26 -7.22
N GLN A 19 26.83 1.96 -7.06
CA GLN A 19 28.15 1.42 -6.75
C GLN A 19 29.14 1.64 -7.91
N LEU A 20 28.74 1.37 -9.15
CA LEU A 20 29.58 1.63 -10.32
C LEU A 20 29.94 3.12 -10.44
N THR A 21 28.96 3.99 -10.22
CA THR A 21 29.13 5.45 -10.26
C THR A 21 30.04 5.93 -9.11
N TYR A 22 29.89 5.36 -7.91
CA TYR A 22 30.75 5.66 -6.76
C TYR A 22 32.20 5.22 -6.97
N ASN A 23 32.41 3.99 -7.47
CA ASN A 23 33.75 3.48 -7.76
C ASN A 23 34.45 4.34 -8.82
N TYR A 24 33.69 4.87 -9.78
CA TYR A 24 34.18 5.82 -10.74
C TYR A 24 34.58 7.15 -10.08
N VAL A 25 33.67 7.77 -9.32
CA VAL A 25 33.88 9.05 -8.63
C VAL A 25 35.07 9.00 -7.66
N SER A 26 35.20 7.93 -6.87
CA SER A 26 36.27 7.76 -5.88
C SER A 26 37.65 7.50 -6.49
N GLY A 27 37.70 7.03 -7.74
CA GLY A 27 38.95 6.88 -8.50
C GLY A 27 39.50 8.18 -9.10
N VAL A 28 38.72 9.27 -9.07
CA VAL A 28 39.06 10.56 -9.71
C VAL A 28 39.40 11.62 -8.66
N LYS A 29 40.58 12.23 -8.77
CA LYS A 29 41.11 13.20 -7.78
C LYS A 29 40.32 14.52 -7.72
N ASP A 30 39.65 14.87 -8.83
CA ASP A 30 38.70 15.99 -8.96
C ASP A 30 37.44 15.47 -9.68
N ALA A 31 36.60 14.73 -8.96
CA ALA A 31 35.38 14.19 -9.54
C ALA A 31 34.49 15.34 -10.06
N ASP A 32 34.10 15.26 -11.33
CA ASP A 32 33.25 16.26 -11.98
C ASP A 32 31.94 16.44 -11.19
N ARG A 33 31.49 17.68 -10.99
CA ARG A 33 30.18 17.97 -10.37
C ARG A 33 29.03 17.24 -11.08
N ALA A 34 29.21 16.95 -12.38
CA ALA A 34 28.26 16.17 -13.16
C ALA A 34 28.11 14.73 -12.63
N SER A 35 29.22 14.09 -12.25
CA SER A 35 29.24 12.70 -11.75
C SER A 35 28.61 12.55 -10.36
N THR A 36 28.84 13.52 -9.48
CA THR A 36 28.22 13.58 -8.15
C THR A 36 26.72 13.82 -8.26
N SER A 37 26.27 14.67 -9.19
CA SER A 37 24.84 14.91 -9.44
C SER A 37 24.09 13.63 -9.87
N VAL A 38 24.70 12.78 -10.71
CA VAL A 38 24.09 11.50 -11.11
C VAL A 38 24.00 10.53 -9.94
N ARG A 39 25.05 10.44 -9.13
CA ARG A 39 25.05 9.61 -7.92
C ARG A 39 23.95 10.07 -6.96
N ASP A 40 23.80 11.37 -6.75
CA ASP A 40 22.78 11.93 -5.87
C ASP A 40 21.37 11.65 -6.40
N ALA A 41 21.17 11.76 -7.72
CA ALA A 41 19.91 11.39 -8.37
C ALA A 41 19.58 9.89 -8.24
N LEU A 42 20.57 9.00 -8.40
CA LEU A 42 20.41 7.55 -8.21
C LEU A 42 20.08 7.20 -6.75
N ASN A 43 20.74 7.83 -5.78
CA ASN A 43 20.44 7.63 -4.37
C ASN A 43 19.02 8.08 -4.02
N SER A 44 18.62 9.25 -4.52
CA SER A 44 17.25 9.75 -4.32
C SER A 44 16.21 8.80 -4.94
N LEU A 45 16.48 8.25 -6.13
CA LEU A 45 15.62 7.24 -6.75
C LEU A 45 15.59 5.96 -5.91
N LEU A 46 16.73 5.47 -5.43
CA LEU A 46 16.82 4.27 -4.60
C LEU A 46 16.00 4.41 -3.32
N GLU A 47 16.09 5.54 -2.62
CA GLU A 47 15.28 5.82 -1.43
C GLU A 47 13.79 5.73 -1.73
N THR A 48 13.34 6.32 -2.85
CA THR A 48 11.93 6.23 -3.25
C THR A 48 11.51 4.81 -3.63
N LEU A 49 12.36 4.05 -4.31
CA LEU A 49 12.08 2.66 -4.69
C LEU A 49 12.03 1.73 -3.47
N LEU A 50 12.88 1.94 -2.47
CA LEU A 50 12.84 1.18 -1.20
C LEU A 50 11.57 1.48 -0.40
N ALA A 51 11.16 2.76 -0.33
CA ALA A 51 9.88 3.12 0.27
C ALA A 51 8.71 2.44 -0.45
N LEU A 52 8.75 2.38 -1.77
CA LEU A 52 7.74 1.72 -2.61
C LEU A 52 7.76 0.20 -2.46
N GLU A 53 8.93 -0.42 -2.36
CA GLU A 53 9.05 -1.85 -2.06
C GLU A 53 8.43 -2.18 -0.70
N SER A 54 8.67 -1.34 0.31
CA SER A 54 8.09 -1.52 1.64
C SER A 54 6.58 -1.36 1.65
N SER A 55 6.02 -0.44 0.85
CA SER A 55 4.58 -0.22 0.75
C SER A 55 3.88 -1.38 0.03
N VAL A 56 4.48 -1.90 -1.05
CA VAL A 56 3.94 -3.04 -1.79
C VAL A 56 4.08 -4.34 -0.98
N THR A 57 5.19 -4.53 -0.27
CA THR A 57 5.38 -5.72 0.59
C THR A 57 4.53 -5.65 1.86
N GLY A 58 4.24 -4.45 2.39
CA GLY A 58 3.38 -4.24 3.55
C GLY A 58 1.90 -4.56 3.33
N GLN A 59 1.47 -4.82 2.10
CA GLN A 59 0.09 -5.17 1.72
C GLN A 59 -0.43 -6.48 2.34
N PHE A 60 0.40 -7.27 3.04
CA PHE A 60 -0.03 -8.50 3.71
C PHE A 60 -0.87 -8.29 4.99
N LEU A 61 -1.23 -7.06 5.36
CA LEU A 61 -2.26 -6.83 6.37
C LEU A 61 -3.65 -7.05 5.73
N PRO A 62 -4.40 -8.10 6.13
CA PRO A 62 -5.50 -8.68 5.34
C PRO A 62 -6.75 -7.82 5.16
N ASN A 63 -6.77 -6.57 5.63
CA ASN A 63 -7.97 -5.72 5.70
C ASN A 63 -7.81 -4.33 5.08
N LEU A 64 -6.67 -3.96 4.49
CA LEU A 64 -6.58 -2.66 3.80
C LEU A 64 -7.11 -2.78 2.36
N PRO A 65 -8.07 -1.92 1.94
CA PRO A 65 -8.52 -1.86 0.56
C PRO A 65 -7.34 -1.54 -0.37
N SER A 66 -6.96 -2.52 -1.18
CA SER A 66 -5.88 -2.42 -2.16
C SER A 66 -6.32 -1.59 -3.37
N HIS A 67 -6.15 -0.27 -3.31
CA HIS A 67 -6.25 0.61 -4.49
C HIS A 67 -4.91 0.77 -5.24
N GLN A 68 -3.83 0.17 -4.73
CA GLN A 68 -2.47 0.32 -5.26
C GLN A 68 -2.25 -0.39 -6.61
N SER A 69 -2.99 -1.47 -6.90
CA SER A 69 -2.76 -2.32 -8.07
C SER A 69 -3.02 -1.62 -9.41
N ASP A 70 -3.85 -0.58 -9.43
CA ASP A 70 -4.21 0.10 -10.68
C ASP A 70 -3.28 1.28 -11.02
N LEU A 71 -2.54 1.81 -10.05
CA LEU A 71 -1.69 3.00 -10.23
C LEU A 71 -0.25 2.66 -10.59
N LEU A 72 0.31 1.61 -9.98
CA LEU A 72 1.63 1.10 -10.31
C LEU A 72 1.53 0.20 -11.54
N SER A 73 1.38 0.81 -12.71
CA SER A 73 1.37 0.06 -13.95
C SER A 73 2.78 -0.49 -14.26
N GLN A 74 2.81 -1.70 -14.79
CA GLN A 74 4.02 -2.36 -15.29
C GLN A 74 4.82 -1.45 -16.24
N SER A 75 4.14 -0.55 -16.97
CA SER A 75 4.77 0.42 -17.88
C SER A 75 5.72 1.40 -17.20
N HIS A 76 5.44 1.87 -15.98
CA HIS A 76 6.33 2.80 -15.26
C HIS A 76 7.59 2.09 -14.78
N ILE A 77 7.44 0.83 -14.32
CA ILE A 77 8.56 -0.03 -13.95
C ILE A 77 9.43 -0.32 -15.16
N ASP A 78 8.82 -0.71 -16.28
CA ASP A 78 9.54 -1.04 -17.50
C ASP A 78 10.26 0.20 -18.07
N ALA A 79 9.62 1.37 -18.05
CA ALA A 79 10.24 2.62 -18.49
C ALA A 79 11.45 3.00 -17.62
N CYS A 80 11.32 2.91 -16.29
CA CYS A 80 12.44 3.15 -15.37
C CYS A 80 13.57 2.13 -15.61
N LYS A 81 13.21 0.85 -15.76
CA LYS A 81 14.17 -0.23 -16.03
C LYS A 81 14.94 0.00 -17.32
N GLN A 82 14.25 0.37 -18.40
CA GLN A 82 14.88 0.67 -19.69
C GLN A 82 15.86 1.84 -19.57
N ARG A 83 15.47 2.92 -18.88
CA ARG A 83 16.36 4.07 -18.65
C ARG A 83 17.62 3.67 -17.90
N LEU A 84 17.47 2.93 -16.80
CA LEU A 84 18.60 2.45 -16.03
C LEU A 84 19.48 1.50 -16.86
N LEU A 85 18.89 0.58 -17.65
CA LEU A 85 19.64 -0.34 -18.51
C LEU A 85 20.50 0.39 -19.54
N ILE A 86 19.94 1.40 -20.22
CA ILE A 86 20.70 2.25 -21.16
C ILE A 86 21.87 2.93 -20.44
N LEU A 87 21.64 3.41 -19.23
CA LEU A 87 22.64 4.02 -18.37
C LEU A 87 23.79 3.07 -18.05
N LEU A 88 23.45 1.84 -17.65
CA LEU A 88 24.40 0.79 -17.31
C LEU A 88 25.20 0.33 -18.52
N GLU A 89 24.55 0.11 -19.67
CA GLU A 89 25.24 -0.26 -20.90
C GLU A 89 26.21 0.82 -21.34
N ARG A 90 25.82 2.09 -21.27
CA ARG A 90 26.71 3.22 -21.61
C ARG A 90 27.89 3.32 -20.66
N LEU A 91 27.66 3.21 -19.34
CA LEU A 91 28.74 3.20 -18.35
C LEU A 91 29.70 2.02 -18.59
N ARG A 92 29.18 0.81 -18.83
CA ARG A 92 29.99 -0.38 -19.11
C ARG A 92 30.73 -0.30 -20.45
N ALA A 93 30.14 0.25 -21.50
CA ALA A 93 30.79 0.40 -22.80
C ALA A 93 32.02 1.32 -22.69
N GLN A 94 31.89 2.40 -21.92
CA GLN A 94 33.00 3.33 -21.65
C GLN A 94 34.07 2.71 -20.74
N LEU A 95 33.69 1.79 -19.83
CA LEU A 95 34.63 0.99 -19.03
C LEU A 95 35.35 -0.11 -19.84
N LYS A 96 34.79 -0.59 -20.96
CA LYS A 96 35.38 -1.68 -21.78
C LYS A 96 36.39 -1.21 -22.83
N LEU A 97 36.44 0.07 -23.19
CA LEU A 97 37.41 0.65 -24.14
C LEU A 97 38.88 0.66 -23.62
N ASP A 98 39.16 -0.09 -22.55
CA ASP A 98 40.19 0.21 -21.56
C ASP A 98 41.34 -0.82 -21.53
N GLY A 99 41.89 -1.12 -22.72
CA GLY A 99 43.10 -1.93 -22.89
C GLY A 99 44.41 -1.13 -22.92
N THR A 100 44.36 0.13 -23.37
CA THR A 100 45.57 0.92 -23.70
C THR A 100 45.61 2.34 -23.11
N LEU A 101 44.52 2.85 -22.52
CA LEU A 101 44.38 4.27 -22.11
C LEU A 101 44.33 4.51 -20.59
N LYS A 102 44.54 3.46 -19.78
CA LYS A 102 44.44 3.45 -18.30
C LYS A 102 45.23 4.51 -17.53
N LYS A 103 46.19 5.21 -18.14
CA LYS A 103 47.03 6.19 -17.42
C LYS A 103 46.66 7.65 -17.66
N ARG A 104 45.74 7.97 -18.57
CA ARG A 104 45.42 9.39 -18.89
C ARG A 104 43.93 9.73 -18.90
N HIS A 105 43.03 8.75 -19.06
CA HIS A 105 41.58 8.98 -19.14
C HIS A 105 40.77 8.42 -17.95
N SER A 106 41.42 7.82 -16.96
CA SER A 106 40.82 7.41 -15.67
C SER A 106 40.25 8.58 -14.84
N LEU A 107 40.13 9.79 -15.41
CA LEU A 107 39.88 11.05 -14.71
C LEU A 107 38.75 11.90 -15.32
N SER A 108 38.12 11.50 -16.44
CA SER A 108 37.10 12.33 -17.09
C SER A 108 35.80 11.57 -17.28
N TRP A 109 34.75 12.01 -16.56
CA TRP A 109 33.40 11.48 -16.59
C TRP A 109 32.96 11.09 -18.02
N PRO A 110 32.41 9.88 -18.23
CA PRO A 110 32.24 9.30 -19.57
C PRO A 110 31.17 9.99 -20.43
N PHE A 111 30.36 10.87 -19.84
CA PHE A 111 29.27 11.56 -20.53
C PHE A 111 29.60 13.03 -20.75
N LYS A 112 29.05 13.61 -21.81
CA LYS A 112 29.09 15.06 -21.97
C LYS A 112 28.25 15.72 -20.88
N LYS A 113 28.55 16.98 -20.54
CA LYS A 113 27.79 17.76 -19.56
C LYS A 113 26.28 17.78 -19.87
N GLN A 114 25.91 18.00 -21.13
CA GLN A 114 24.50 18.03 -21.55
C GLN A 114 23.81 16.67 -21.40
N GLU A 115 24.47 15.58 -21.78
CA GLU A 115 23.97 14.21 -21.61
C GLU A 115 23.79 13.87 -20.13
N THR A 116 24.70 14.33 -19.28
CA THR A 116 24.61 14.13 -17.83
C THR A 116 23.42 14.87 -17.23
N LEU A 117 23.17 16.11 -17.66
CA LEU A 117 22.01 16.88 -17.22
C LEU A 117 20.68 16.24 -17.66
N GLN A 118 20.61 15.75 -18.90
CA GLN A 118 19.44 15.02 -19.38
C GLN A 118 19.18 13.77 -18.55
N LEU A 119 20.22 13.01 -18.26
CA LEU A 119 20.15 11.79 -17.47
C LEU A 119 19.74 12.04 -16.02
N VAL A 120 20.27 13.08 -15.38
CA VAL A 120 19.80 13.53 -14.06
C VAL A 120 18.32 13.92 -14.11
N SER A 121 17.88 14.64 -15.15
CA SER A 121 16.47 15.00 -15.33
C SER A 121 15.59 13.76 -15.46
N GLU A 122 15.96 12.80 -16.30
CA GLU A 122 15.18 11.57 -16.51
C GLU A 122 15.08 10.72 -15.23
N LEU A 123 16.14 10.66 -14.42
CA LEU A 123 16.12 9.99 -13.12
C LEU A 123 15.20 10.71 -12.14
N HIS A 124 15.22 12.05 -12.10
CA HIS A 124 14.30 12.83 -11.29
C HIS A 124 12.86 12.68 -11.73
N ASP A 125 12.56 12.65 -13.03
CA ASP A 125 11.21 12.42 -13.54
C ASP A 125 10.68 11.05 -13.10
N SER A 126 11.56 10.04 -13.11
CA SER A 126 11.23 8.68 -12.66
C SER A 126 10.96 8.67 -11.15
N ARG A 127 11.82 9.32 -10.35
CA ARG A 127 11.62 9.52 -8.91
C ARG A 127 10.28 10.20 -8.63
N ASP A 128 9.99 11.31 -9.30
CA ASP A 128 8.79 12.11 -9.07
C ASP A 128 7.52 11.33 -9.37
N THR A 129 7.57 10.49 -10.41
CA THR A 129 6.49 9.57 -10.73
C THR A 129 6.25 8.59 -9.57
N PHE A 130 7.29 7.94 -9.06
CA PHE A 130 7.16 7.01 -7.93
C PHE A 130 6.77 7.70 -6.62
N GLN A 131 7.27 8.92 -6.38
CA GLN A 131 6.93 9.71 -5.21
C GLN A 131 5.47 10.17 -5.23
N ALA A 132 4.95 10.56 -6.39
CA ALA A 132 3.53 10.87 -6.56
C ALA A 132 2.65 9.64 -6.29
N MET A 133 3.07 8.45 -6.75
CA MET A 133 2.37 7.19 -6.48
C MET A 133 2.34 6.87 -4.98
N LEU A 134 3.48 6.97 -4.29
CA LEU A 134 3.57 6.79 -2.83
C LEU A 134 2.67 7.77 -2.08
N ALA A 135 2.60 9.03 -2.53
CA ALA A 135 1.74 10.04 -1.92
C ALA A 135 0.25 9.70 -2.09
N VAL A 136 -0.16 9.20 -3.25
CA VAL A 136 -1.53 8.74 -3.50
C VAL A 136 -1.87 7.56 -2.59
N ASP A 137 -0.95 6.60 -2.45
CA ASP A 137 -1.15 5.47 -1.54
C ASP A 137 -1.29 5.90 -0.09
N THR A 138 -0.38 6.73 0.40
CA THR A 138 -0.43 7.29 1.75
C THR A 138 -1.76 8.01 2.02
N ARG A 139 -2.25 8.77 1.03
CA ARG A 139 -3.55 9.44 1.11
C ARG A 139 -4.70 8.44 1.18
N SER A 140 -4.66 7.37 0.39
CA SER A 140 -5.67 6.31 0.41
C SER A 140 -5.78 5.66 1.79
N ILE A 141 -4.63 5.28 2.38
CA ILE A 141 -4.56 4.72 3.73
C ILE A 141 -5.13 5.70 4.77
N ALA A 142 -4.81 6.99 4.66
CA ALA A 142 -5.34 8.01 5.56
C ALA A 142 -6.86 8.18 5.43
N ILE A 143 -7.42 8.07 4.23
CA ILE A 143 -8.87 8.11 4.00
C ILE A 143 -9.54 6.91 4.65
N ASP A 144 -9.05 5.69 4.38
CA ASP A 144 -9.62 4.46 4.96
C ASP A 144 -9.54 4.49 6.50
N THR A 145 -8.39 4.86 7.05
CA THR A 145 -8.20 5.02 8.50
C THR A 145 -9.22 5.99 9.10
N ASN A 146 -9.43 7.15 8.48
CA ASN A 146 -10.44 8.11 8.93
C ASN A 146 -11.86 7.55 8.85
N GLN A 147 -12.20 6.78 7.81
CA GLN A 147 -13.49 6.13 7.70
C GLN A 147 -13.70 5.09 8.82
N GLN A 148 -12.69 4.29 9.13
CA GLN A 148 -12.76 3.31 10.23
C GLN A 148 -12.90 4.00 11.59
N ILE A 149 -12.16 5.09 11.84
CA ILE A 149 -12.30 5.89 13.06
C ILE A 149 -13.72 6.45 13.19
N ASN A 150 -14.30 6.96 12.10
CA ASN A 150 -15.67 7.47 12.11
C ASN A 150 -16.70 6.38 12.40
N LYS A 151 -16.51 5.16 11.86
CA LYS A 151 -17.38 4.01 12.18
C LYS A 151 -17.30 3.66 13.67
N ILE A 152 -16.10 3.53 14.21
CA ILE A 152 -15.89 3.24 15.65
C ILE A 152 -16.55 4.31 16.52
N LYS A 153 -16.41 5.59 16.15
CA LYS A 153 -17.04 6.69 16.88
C LYS A 153 -18.57 6.58 16.85
N ASN A 154 -19.14 6.32 15.68
CA ASN A 154 -20.59 6.16 15.53
C ASN A 154 -21.11 4.95 16.33
N ASP A 155 -20.39 3.83 16.31
CA ASP A 155 -20.74 2.63 17.08
C ASP A 155 -20.68 2.91 18.59
N GLN A 156 -19.68 3.66 19.05
CA GLN A 156 -19.58 4.10 20.44
C GLN A 156 -20.73 5.03 20.85
N GLU A 157 -21.13 5.96 19.98
CA GLU A 157 -22.27 6.84 20.22
C GLU A 157 -23.59 6.04 20.27
N PHE A 158 -23.76 5.08 19.36
CA PHE A 158 -24.91 4.18 19.35
C PHE A 158 -24.98 3.32 20.62
N GLU A 159 -23.86 2.75 21.06
CA GLU A 159 -23.78 1.98 22.31
C GLU A 159 -24.11 2.84 23.55
N LYS A 160 -23.70 4.12 23.57
CA LYS A 160 -24.10 5.05 24.65
C LYS A 160 -25.62 5.22 24.68
N VAL A 161 -26.25 5.48 23.54
CA VAL A 161 -27.72 5.61 23.44
C VAL A 161 -28.41 4.31 23.87
N LEU A 162 -27.92 3.16 23.41
CA LEU A 162 -28.45 1.85 23.81
C LEU A 162 -28.32 1.61 25.32
N SER A 163 -27.19 1.96 25.93
CA SER A 163 -26.99 1.82 27.37
C SER A 163 -27.91 2.73 28.19
N TRP A 164 -28.24 3.92 27.66
CA TRP A 164 -29.21 4.82 28.27
C TRP A 164 -30.65 4.29 28.16
N LEU A 165 -31.05 3.82 26.97
CA LEU A 165 -32.40 3.27 26.72
C LEU A 165 -32.64 1.95 27.46
N LEU A 166 -31.60 1.12 27.56
CA LEU A 166 -31.68 -0.23 28.13
C LEU A 166 -30.59 -0.47 29.19
N PRO A 167 -30.63 0.20 30.36
CA PRO A 167 -29.56 0.14 31.36
C PRO A 167 -29.27 -1.26 31.91
N LYS A 168 -30.26 -2.18 31.84
CA LYS A 168 -30.16 -3.55 32.33
C LYS A 168 -29.82 -4.59 31.24
N ALA A 169 -29.82 -4.19 29.96
CA ALA A 169 -29.44 -5.07 28.85
C ALA A 169 -28.01 -4.75 28.44
N THR A 170 -27.04 -5.11 29.29
CA THR A 170 -25.63 -4.95 28.94
C THR A 170 -25.34 -5.69 27.63
N SER A 171 -24.51 -5.08 26.79
CA SER A 171 -24.06 -5.65 25.51
C SER A 171 -23.53 -7.08 25.67
N SER A 172 -22.86 -7.37 26.79
CA SER A 172 -22.38 -8.71 27.15
C SER A 172 -23.46 -9.80 27.18
N LEU A 173 -24.66 -9.51 27.67
CA LEU A 173 -25.79 -10.45 27.74
C LEU A 173 -26.46 -10.67 26.38
N ARG A 174 -26.44 -9.66 25.50
CA ARG A 174 -26.96 -9.75 24.13
C ARG A 174 -26.05 -10.56 23.22
N PHE A 175 -24.72 -10.40 23.33
CA PHE A 175 -23.75 -11.14 22.51
C PHE A 175 -23.47 -12.55 23.01
N SER A 176 -23.58 -12.82 24.32
CA SER A 176 -23.43 -14.19 24.86
C SER A 176 -24.55 -15.10 24.38
N LYS A 177 -25.81 -14.64 24.49
CA LYS A 177 -26.96 -15.41 24.04
C LYS A 177 -26.99 -15.60 22.53
N ARG A 178 -26.58 -14.59 21.75
CA ARG A 178 -26.46 -14.68 20.28
C ARG A 178 -25.42 -15.72 19.82
N ARG A 179 -24.39 -15.98 20.64
CA ARG A 179 -23.39 -17.03 20.41
C ARG A 179 -23.85 -18.43 20.79
N GLU A 180 -24.96 -18.56 21.54
CA GLU A 180 -25.58 -19.84 21.90
C GLU A 180 -26.58 -20.34 20.82
N HIS A 181 -26.74 -19.61 19.71
CA HIS A 181 -27.60 -20.04 18.60
C HIS A 181 -26.96 -21.20 17.84
N CYS A 182 -27.71 -22.29 17.70
CA CYS A 182 -27.35 -23.37 16.79
C CYS A 182 -27.53 -22.90 15.34
N ALA A 183 -26.53 -23.15 14.49
CA ALA A 183 -26.61 -22.86 13.06
C ALA A 183 -27.88 -23.50 12.46
N LYS A 184 -28.69 -22.70 11.76
CA LYS A 184 -30.01 -23.00 11.13
C LYS A 184 -31.28 -22.70 11.94
N THR A 185 -31.20 -22.29 13.21
CA THR A 185 -32.40 -21.95 14.01
C THR A 185 -32.93 -20.53 13.77
N GLU A 186 -32.26 -19.72 12.95
CA GLU A 186 -32.61 -18.29 12.77
C GLU A 186 -33.68 -18.02 11.71
N ASN A 187 -33.80 -18.87 10.68
CA ASN A 187 -34.69 -18.58 9.55
C ASN A 187 -36.15 -18.99 9.79
N TRP A 188 -36.40 -20.04 10.58
CA TRP A 188 -37.75 -20.59 10.73
C TRP A 188 -38.74 -19.60 11.36
N ILE A 189 -38.27 -18.77 12.30
CA ILE A 189 -39.12 -17.77 12.97
C ILE A 189 -39.40 -16.57 12.07
N VAL A 190 -38.42 -16.15 11.27
CA VAL A 190 -38.60 -15.06 10.29
C VAL A 190 -39.56 -15.50 9.17
N GLU A 191 -39.59 -16.80 8.89
CA GLU A 191 -40.49 -17.38 7.91
C GLU A 191 -41.92 -17.57 8.42
N GLU A 192 -42.13 -17.53 9.74
CA GLU A 192 -43.42 -17.79 10.38
C GLU A 192 -44.47 -16.73 10.00
N PRO A 193 -45.68 -17.16 9.55
CA PRO A 193 -46.71 -16.24 9.08
C PRO A 193 -47.12 -15.18 10.11
N ALA A 194 -47.13 -15.53 11.40
CA ALA A 194 -47.47 -14.60 12.48
C ALA A 194 -46.44 -13.47 12.63
N VAL A 195 -45.15 -13.78 12.45
CA VAL A 195 -44.05 -12.81 12.53
C VAL A 195 -44.04 -11.89 11.29
N LYS A 196 -44.29 -12.44 10.11
CA LYS A 196 -44.46 -11.66 8.88
C LYS A 196 -45.66 -10.72 8.95
N ALA A 197 -46.79 -11.19 9.45
CA ALA A 197 -47.99 -10.37 9.63
C ALA A 197 -47.77 -9.25 10.65
N TRP A 198 -47.02 -9.52 11.73
CA TRP A 198 -46.65 -8.51 12.72
C TRP A 198 -45.71 -7.44 12.13
N THR A 199 -44.63 -7.84 11.45
CA THR A 199 -43.65 -6.91 10.85
C THR A 199 -44.24 -6.04 9.74
N GLN A 200 -45.24 -6.53 9.02
CA GLN A 200 -45.91 -5.80 7.93
C GLN A 200 -47.07 -4.91 8.41
N SER A 201 -47.41 -4.93 9.70
CA SER A 201 -48.54 -4.18 10.24
C SER A 201 -48.16 -2.73 10.54
N ASN A 202 -48.86 -1.77 9.91
CA ASN A 202 -48.66 -0.32 10.09
C ASN A 202 -49.30 0.25 11.37
N SER A 203 -49.89 -0.59 12.22
CA SER A 203 -50.49 -0.19 13.49
C SER A 203 -49.84 -0.99 14.61
N GLY A 204 -49.62 -0.35 15.77
CA GLY A 204 -48.84 -0.87 16.92
C GLY A 204 -49.31 -2.24 17.42
N SER A 205 -48.91 -3.30 16.72
CA SER A 205 -49.27 -4.67 17.01
C SER A 205 -48.25 -5.28 17.97
N VAL A 206 -48.72 -6.14 18.87
CA VAL A 206 -47.87 -6.82 19.87
C VAL A 206 -47.79 -8.29 19.49
N LEU A 207 -46.57 -8.81 19.30
CA LEU A 207 -46.32 -10.23 19.12
C LEU A 207 -46.00 -10.87 20.47
N TRP A 208 -46.79 -11.88 20.87
CA TRP A 208 -46.62 -12.55 22.15
C TRP A 208 -45.96 -13.93 21.97
N CYS A 209 -44.70 -14.07 22.41
CA CYS A 209 -44.00 -15.35 22.41
C CYS A 209 -44.20 -16.07 23.75
N TYR A 210 -45.04 -17.11 23.78
CA TYR A 210 -45.29 -17.94 24.96
C TYR A 210 -44.61 -19.31 24.87
N GLY A 211 -44.37 -19.94 26.03
CA GLY A 211 -43.73 -21.24 26.13
C GLY A 211 -43.34 -21.56 27.57
N SER A 212 -42.99 -22.81 27.85
CA SER A 212 -42.59 -23.25 29.20
C SER A 212 -41.34 -22.51 29.73
N PRO A 213 -41.16 -22.36 31.04
CA PRO A 213 -39.92 -21.83 31.62
C PRO A 213 -38.70 -22.58 31.07
N GLY A 214 -37.64 -21.86 30.70
CA GLY A 214 -36.43 -22.47 30.11
C GLY A 214 -36.51 -22.82 28.63
N SER A 215 -37.65 -22.59 27.94
CA SER A 215 -37.82 -22.89 26.51
C SER A 215 -37.04 -21.99 25.53
N GLY A 216 -36.05 -21.22 26.00
CA GLY A 216 -35.22 -20.36 25.14
C GLY A 216 -35.88 -19.06 24.65
N LYS A 217 -37.06 -18.66 25.13
CA LYS A 217 -37.73 -17.40 24.72
C LYS A 217 -36.84 -16.16 24.80
N SER A 218 -36.04 -16.04 25.86
CA SER A 218 -35.12 -14.92 26.08
C SER A 218 -33.77 -15.06 25.37
N VAL A 219 -33.54 -16.16 24.66
CA VAL A 219 -32.41 -16.37 23.73
C VAL A 219 -32.86 -16.06 22.31
N LEU A 220 -34.13 -16.35 22.00
CA LEU A 220 -34.80 -16.08 20.72
C LEU A 220 -35.09 -14.58 20.48
N MET A 221 -35.33 -13.77 21.54
CA MET A 221 -35.48 -12.30 21.51
C MET A 221 -34.23 -11.60 22.03
#